data_AF-A0A959J934-F1
#
_entry.id   AF-A0A959J934-F1
#
_cell.length_a   1.000
_cell.length_b   1.000
_cell.length_c   1.000
_cell.angle_alpha   90.00
_cell.angle_beta   90.00
_cell.angle_gamma   90.00
#
_symmetry.space_group_name_H-M   'P 1'
#
loop_
_entity.id
_entity.type
_entity.pdbx_description
1 polymer ?
#
loop_
_entity_poly.entity_id
_entity_poly.type
_entity_poly.pdbx_seq_one_letter_code
_entity_poly.pdbx_strand_id
1 'polypeptide(L)'
;MLYSISFFAALVLLGVWFYNKKNENVTKLIPALLGLSLLTYAGSVAFASAGIPDKLFTAFRDLMVLGATSLLFQVFSRSKITFLPVMLVSLLLYMWYNGKFMSHTFDAPTEAISVANNAELLIEINENETPASLQKIIDRYHLTLNRAFQPEDGTITDLDDYYTVDIPEAFENKRPEIERALNKSGFIDWVEANEVIQIDPMTPAKRLPEVNKKFGLNDPGIEHLWAFEAMEMDKLYNYLEKNKVKPQKIALVAILDTGVDAEHEDIKGNFKSIESQYNNDPQGHGTHCAGIAGAVSNNGVGTASYSRDNSFTQISSIKVLNANGMGTQQSIISGILKAADKGADVISLSLGGPSNQSRQRAYKQAVAYANKKGAIVVVAAGNSNRNAKNYSP
;
A
#
# COMPACT_ATOMS: atom_id res chain seq x y z
N MET A 1 -10.58 -14.75 12.05
CA MET A 1 -11.34 -16.02 12.27
C MET A 1 -12.61 -15.84 13.11
N LEU A 2 -12.55 -15.27 14.33
CA LEU A 2 -13.75 -15.12 15.19
C LEU A 2 -14.87 -14.26 14.56
N TYR A 3 -14.47 -13.23 13.81
CA TYR A 3 -15.34 -12.35 13.05
C TYR A 3 -16.24 -13.07 12.03
N SER A 4 -15.65 -13.83 11.10
CA SER A 4 -16.42 -14.54 10.08
C SER A 4 -17.31 -15.62 10.68
N ILE A 5 -16.81 -16.36 11.68
CA ILE A 5 -17.57 -17.43 12.35
C ILE A 5 -18.80 -16.86 13.08
N SER A 6 -18.65 -15.77 13.83
CA SER A 6 -19.75 -15.16 14.57
C SER A 6 -20.79 -14.50 13.66
N PHE A 7 -20.37 -13.97 12.51
CA PHE A 7 -21.31 -13.50 11.49
C PHE A 7 -22.06 -14.66 10.81
N PHE A 8 -21.37 -15.76 10.47
CA PHE A 8 -22.01 -16.94 9.91
C PHE A 8 -23.05 -17.54 10.85
N ALA A 9 -22.69 -17.67 12.13
CA ALA A 9 -23.60 -18.15 13.15
C ALA A 9 -24.85 -17.27 13.24
N ALA A 10 -24.72 -15.94 13.12
CA ALA A 10 -25.85 -15.03 13.10
C ALA A 10 -26.77 -15.28 11.87
N LEU A 11 -26.21 -15.48 10.68
CA LEU A 11 -26.98 -15.80 9.47
C LEU A 11 -27.72 -17.14 9.58
N VAL A 12 -27.07 -18.18 10.11
CA VAL A 12 -27.69 -19.49 10.32
C VAL A 12 -28.82 -19.39 11.34
N LEU A 13 -28.59 -18.74 12.48
CA LEU A 13 -29.59 -18.55 13.53
C LEU A 13 -30.79 -17.75 13.03
N LEU A 14 -30.56 -16.74 12.19
CA LEU A 14 -31.62 -15.99 11.52
C LEU A 14 -32.48 -16.90 10.62
N GLY A 15 -31.85 -17.77 9.82
CA GLY A 15 -32.56 -18.76 9.00
C GLY A 15 -33.38 -19.75 9.83
N VAL A 16 -32.79 -20.29 10.90
CA VAL A 16 -33.45 -21.21 11.84
C VAL A 16 -34.64 -20.55 12.53
N TRP A 17 -34.53 -19.27 12.89
CA TRP A 17 -35.61 -18.50 13.49
C TRP A 17 -36.81 -18.38 12.53
N PHE A 18 -36.58 -17.95 11.29
CA PHE A 18 -37.64 -17.81 10.29
C PHE A 18 -38.29 -19.16 9.92
N TYR A 19 -37.51 -20.23 9.82
CA TYR A 19 -38.04 -21.58 9.55
C TYR A 19 -38.95 -22.10 10.65
N ASN A 20 -38.66 -21.75 11.91
CA ASN A 20 -39.34 -22.25 13.10
C ASN A 20 -40.28 -21.23 13.74
N LYS A 21 -40.73 -20.19 13.01
CA LYS A 21 -41.56 -19.10 13.55
C LYS A 21 -42.81 -19.55 14.34
N LYS A 22 -43.32 -20.76 14.07
CA LYS A 22 -44.50 -21.36 14.74
C LYS A 22 -44.17 -22.29 15.92
N ASN A 23 -42.88 -22.55 16.20
CA ASN A 23 -42.44 -23.45 17.27
C ASN A 23 -41.95 -22.63 18.47
N GLU A 24 -42.78 -22.52 19.49
CA GLU A 24 -42.54 -21.67 20.68
C GLU A 24 -41.27 -22.03 21.46
N ASN A 25 -40.85 -23.29 21.45
CA ASN A 25 -39.64 -23.71 22.17
C ASN A 25 -38.38 -23.20 21.46
N VAL A 26 -38.39 -23.17 20.13
CA VAL A 26 -37.27 -22.69 19.32
C VAL A 26 -37.22 -21.16 19.29
N THR A 27 -38.36 -20.49 19.20
CA THR A 27 -38.43 -19.03 19.12
C THR A 27 -38.07 -18.31 20.43
N LYS A 28 -38.06 -19.01 21.58
CA LYS A 28 -37.58 -18.46 22.87
C LYS A 28 -36.05 -18.45 22.98
N LEU A 29 -35.37 -19.46 22.44
CA LEU A 29 -33.91 -19.63 22.59
C LEU A 29 -33.11 -18.92 21.50
N ILE A 30 -33.59 -18.95 20.26
CA ILE A 30 -32.84 -18.44 19.10
C ILE A 30 -32.51 -16.94 19.19
N PRO A 31 -33.40 -16.04 19.68
CA PRO A 31 -33.05 -14.63 19.82
C PRO A 31 -31.87 -14.37 20.76
N ALA A 32 -31.74 -15.14 21.84
CA ALA A 32 -30.62 -15.03 22.77
C ALA A 32 -29.29 -15.47 22.11
N LEU A 33 -29.32 -16.59 21.38
CA LEU A 33 -28.16 -17.07 20.62
C LEU A 33 -27.77 -16.10 19.50
N LEU A 34 -28.76 -15.53 18.79
CA LEU A 34 -28.53 -14.52 17.75
C LEU A 34 -27.89 -13.26 18.36
N GLY A 35 -28.39 -12.80 19.51
CA GLY A 35 -27.81 -11.68 20.25
C GLY A 35 -26.37 -11.95 20.66
N LEU A 36 -26.07 -13.13 21.20
CA LEU A 36 -24.69 -13.52 21.55
C LEU A 36 -23.77 -13.56 20.32
N SER A 37 -24.26 -14.08 19.20
CA SER A 37 -23.53 -14.12 17.93
C SER A 37 -23.21 -12.72 17.42
N LEU A 38 -24.19 -11.80 17.45
CA LEU A 38 -24.03 -10.41 17.03
C LEU A 38 -23.12 -9.61 17.98
N LEU A 39 -23.17 -9.89 19.29
CA LEU A 39 -22.25 -9.29 20.27
C LEU A 39 -20.81 -9.76 20.05
N THR A 40 -20.61 -11.06 19.81
CA THR A 40 -19.29 -11.62 19.50
C THR A 40 -18.74 -11.04 18.20
N TYR A 41 -19.61 -10.91 17.19
CA TYR A 41 -19.30 -10.23 15.93
C TYR A 41 -18.89 -8.78 16.18
N ALA A 42 -19.70 -7.98 16.88
CA ALA A 42 -19.42 -6.57 17.14
C ALA A 42 -18.12 -6.38 17.92
N GLY A 43 -17.89 -7.22 18.93
CA GLY A 43 -16.62 -7.27 19.67
C GLY A 43 -15.44 -7.58 18.75
N SER A 44 -15.56 -8.60 17.89
CA SER A 44 -14.48 -8.96 16.96
C SER A 44 -14.12 -7.84 15.97
N VAL A 45 -15.10 -7.06 15.51
CA VAL A 45 -14.87 -5.89 14.66
C VAL A 45 -14.23 -4.75 15.46
N ALA A 46 -14.72 -4.49 16.67
CA ALA A 46 -14.19 -3.43 17.52
C ALA A 46 -12.71 -3.64 17.89
N PHE A 47 -12.34 -4.89 18.21
CA PHE A 47 -10.98 -5.30 18.57
C PHE A 47 -10.11 -5.68 17.37
N ALA A 48 -10.61 -5.60 16.13
CA ALA A 48 -9.80 -5.84 14.96
C ALA A 48 -8.67 -4.80 14.84
N SER A 49 -7.52 -5.22 14.30
CA SER A 49 -6.37 -4.36 13.99
C SER A 49 -6.59 -3.57 12.69
N ALA A 50 -7.67 -2.79 12.62
CA ALA A 50 -8.06 -1.97 11.47
C ALA A 50 -8.43 -0.54 11.91
N GLY A 51 -8.40 0.40 10.96
CA GLY A 51 -8.79 1.78 11.21
C GLY A 51 -10.27 1.92 11.58
N ILE A 52 -10.64 3.00 12.26
CA ILE A 52 -12.06 3.30 12.58
C ILE A 52 -12.93 3.36 11.31
N PRO A 53 -12.51 3.99 10.18
CA PRO A 53 -13.29 3.99 8.95
C PRO A 53 -13.55 2.58 8.40
N ASP A 54 -12.52 1.71 8.38
CA ASP A 54 -12.64 0.34 7.87
C ASP A 54 -13.58 -0.51 8.73
N LYS A 55 -13.51 -0.34 10.06
CA LYS A 55 -14.43 -0.97 11.01
C LYS A 55 -15.87 -0.54 10.78
N LEU A 56 -16.11 0.76 10.58
CA LEU A 56 -17.44 1.29 10.32
C LEU A 56 -17.99 0.82 8.97
N PHE A 57 -17.17 0.83 7.92
CA PHE A 57 -17.56 0.33 6.61
C PHE A 57 -17.87 -1.16 6.63
N THR A 58 -17.02 -1.95 7.28
CA THR A 58 -17.22 -3.39 7.48
C THR A 58 -18.55 -3.65 8.20
N ALA A 59 -18.79 -2.94 9.31
CA ALA A 59 -20.04 -3.06 10.05
C ALA A 59 -21.26 -2.69 9.21
N PHE A 60 -21.18 -1.61 8.43
CA PHE A 60 -22.26 -1.17 7.55
C PHE A 60 -22.60 -2.20 6.47
N ARG A 61 -21.58 -2.66 5.73
CA ARG A 61 -21.71 -3.70 4.68
C ARG A 61 -22.36 -4.96 5.23
N ASP A 62 -21.88 -5.44 6.36
CA ASP A 62 -22.35 -6.69 6.96
C ASP A 62 -23.79 -6.57 7.50
N LEU A 63 -24.16 -5.41 8.03
CA LEU A 63 -25.56 -5.11 8.40
C LEU A 63 -26.47 -5.08 7.17
N MET A 64 -26.01 -4.57 6.02
CA MET A 64 -26.77 -4.65 4.77
C MET A 64 -27.00 -6.09 4.32
N VAL A 65 -25.98 -6.95 4.41
CA VAL A 65 -26.09 -8.37 4.07
C VAL A 65 -27.11 -9.07 4.99
N LEU A 66 -27.05 -8.82 6.30
CA LEU A 66 -28.04 -9.34 7.26
C LEU A 66 -29.45 -8.83 6.97
N GLY A 67 -29.59 -7.54 6.67
CA GLY A 67 -30.87 -6.92 6.33
C GLY A 67 -31.50 -7.51 5.06
N ALA A 68 -30.72 -7.60 3.98
CA ALA A 68 -31.17 -8.20 2.72
C ALA A 68 -31.56 -9.68 2.90
N THR A 69 -30.76 -10.44 3.64
CA THR A 69 -31.05 -11.86 3.95
C THR A 69 -32.32 -11.99 4.79
N SER A 70 -32.51 -11.13 5.79
CA SER A 70 -33.73 -11.10 6.61
C SER A 70 -34.98 -10.82 5.77
N LEU A 71 -34.91 -9.87 4.82
CA LEU A 71 -36.02 -9.56 3.92
C LEU A 71 -36.35 -10.75 3.02
N LEU A 72 -35.35 -11.41 2.44
CA LEU A 72 -35.54 -12.63 1.64
C LEU A 72 -36.21 -13.72 2.49
N PHE A 73 -35.69 -14.00 3.68
CA PHE A 73 -36.27 -14.99 4.58
C PHE A 73 -37.71 -14.64 4.97
N GLN A 74 -38.01 -13.37 5.22
CA GLN A 74 -39.37 -12.92 5.51
C GLN A 74 -40.33 -13.20 4.35
N VAL A 75 -39.95 -12.89 3.11
CA VAL A 75 -40.78 -13.14 1.92
C VAL A 75 -41.09 -14.63 1.75
N PHE A 76 -40.08 -15.49 1.90
CA PHE A 76 -40.21 -16.92 1.64
C PHE A 76 -40.64 -17.75 2.86
N SER A 77 -40.69 -17.16 4.06
CA SER A 77 -41.07 -17.85 5.32
C SER A 77 -42.50 -18.41 5.34
N ARG A 78 -43.34 -18.03 4.37
CA ARG A 78 -44.74 -18.52 4.27
C ARG A 78 -44.84 -20.00 3.87
N SER A 79 -43.85 -20.53 3.16
CA SER A 79 -43.82 -21.93 2.73
C SER A 79 -42.47 -22.57 3.03
N LYS A 80 -42.47 -23.67 3.80
CA LYS A 80 -41.25 -24.41 4.13
C LYS A 80 -40.56 -24.99 2.89
N ILE A 81 -41.34 -25.33 1.87
CA ILE A 81 -40.86 -25.91 0.60
C ILE A 81 -40.03 -24.88 -0.18
N THR A 82 -40.44 -23.61 -0.17
CA THR A 82 -39.68 -22.53 -0.84
C THR A 82 -38.61 -21.93 0.05
N PHE A 83 -38.79 -21.96 1.37
CA PHE A 83 -37.84 -21.40 2.32
C PHE A 83 -36.53 -22.19 2.36
N LEU A 84 -36.58 -23.53 2.38
CA LEU A 84 -35.39 -24.36 2.54
C LEU A 84 -34.38 -24.19 1.38
N PRO A 85 -34.81 -24.16 0.09
CA PRO A 85 -33.91 -23.84 -1.02
C PRO A 85 -33.32 -22.43 -0.92
N VAL A 86 -34.11 -21.43 -0.56
CA VAL A 86 -33.62 -20.04 -0.40
C VAL A 86 -32.59 -19.94 0.71
N MET A 87 -32.82 -20.62 1.84
CA MET A 87 -31.86 -20.69 2.94
C MET A 87 -30.55 -21.36 2.50
N LEU A 88 -30.61 -22.46 1.76
CA LEU A 88 -29.42 -23.14 1.21
C LEU A 88 -28.64 -22.25 0.24
N VAL A 89 -29.33 -21.56 -0.67
CA VAL A 89 -28.70 -20.63 -1.61
C VAL A 89 -28.03 -19.47 -0.87
N SER A 90 -28.69 -18.88 0.13
CA SER A 90 -28.09 -17.83 0.97
C SER A 90 -26.85 -18.32 1.72
N LEU A 91 -26.84 -19.57 2.19
CA LEU A 91 -25.67 -20.18 2.83
C LEU A 91 -24.52 -20.40 1.84
N LEU A 92 -24.80 -20.87 0.63
CA LEU A 92 -23.79 -21.05 -0.42
C LEU A 92 -23.21 -19.70 -0.88
N LEU A 93 -24.07 -18.70 -1.08
CA LEU A 93 -23.65 -17.34 -1.38
C LEU A 93 -22.79 -16.76 -0.26
N TYR A 94 -23.16 -17.02 0.99
CA TYR A 94 -22.33 -16.63 2.13
C TYR A 94 -20.98 -17.36 2.12
N MET A 95 -20.93 -18.67 1.88
CA MET A 95 -19.66 -19.42 1.84
C MET A 95 -18.72 -18.87 0.76
N TRP A 96 -19.27 -18.56 -0.42
CA TRP A 96 -18.54 -17.89 -1.50
C TRP A 96 -18.07 -16.49 -1.09
N TYR A 97 -18.96 -15.67 -0.54
CA TYR A 97 -18.67 -14.32 -0.05
C TYR A 97 -17.63 -14.33 1.07
N ASN A 98 -17.69 -15.33 1.96
CA ASN A 98 -16.77 -15.49 3.05
C ASN A 98 -15.36 -15.80 2.55
N GLY A 99 -15.22 -16.76 1.62
CA GLY A 99 -13.92 -17.09 1.05
C GLY A 99 -13.32 -15.99 0.18
N LYS A 100 -14.14 -15.16 -0.47
CA LYS A 100 -13.68 -14.04 -1.29
C LYS A 100 -13.37 -12.77 -0.49
N PHE A 101 -14.14 -12.49 0.55
CA PHE A 101 -14.12 -11.18 1.22
C PHE A 101 -13.96 -11.28 2.75
N MET A 102 -14.83 -12.02 3.45
CA MET A 102 -14.87 -11.98 4.93
C MET A 102 -13.64 -12.59 5.60
N SER A 103 -13.10 -13.70 5.07
CA SER A 103 -11.92 -14.35 5.65
C SER A 103 -10.71 -13.44 5.67
N HIS A 104 -10.61 -12.57 4.66
CA HIS A 104 -9.50 -11.64 4.44
C HIS A 104 -9.78 -10.21 4.92
N THR A 105 -10.97 -9.94 5.49
CA THR A 105 -11.38 -8.57 5.87
C THR A 105 -10.49 -7.95 6.94
N PHE A 106 -9.89 -8.77 7.81
CA PHE A 106 -8.95 -8.34 8.84
C PHE A 106 -7.64 -9.14 8.81
N ASP A 107 -7.37 -9.84 7.70
CA ASP A 107 -6.06 -10.45 7.54
C ASP A 107 -5.05 -9.31 7.49
N ALA A 108 -4.20 -9.23 8.52
CA ALA A 108 -3.06 -8.36 8.48
C ALA A 108 -2.24 -8.77 7.24
N PRO A 109 -1.90 -7.83 6.34
CA PRO A 109 -0.93 -8.13 5.31
C PRO A 109 0.31 -8.72 5.98
N THR A 110 0.70 -9.91 5.55
CA THR A 110 2.03 -10.46 5.83
C THR A 110 3.06 -9.40 5.45
N GLU A 111 3.81 -8.96 6.46
CA GLU A 111 4.69 -7.80 6.47
C GLU A 111 3.99 -6.47 6.09
N ALA A 112 3.07 -6.05 6.97
CA ALA A 112 2.81 -4.63 7.11
C ALA A 112 4.15 -3.94 7.38
N ILE A 113 4.49 -2.95 6.54
CA ILE A 113 5.42 -1.89 6.95
C ILE A 113 4.78 -1.26 8.18
N SER A 114 5.21 -1.77 9.33
CA SER A 114 4.78 -1.34 10.62
C SER A 114 5.41 0.03 10.81
N VAL A 115 4.63 1.09 10.56
CA VAL A 115 4.94 2.44 11.03
C VAL A 115 4.74 2.50 12.55
N ALA A 116 5.07 1.40 13.26
CA ALA A 116 5.09 1.39 14.71
C ALA A 116 6.12 2.41 15.17
N ASN A 117 5.88 2.94 16.37
CA ASN A 117 6.67 3.91 17.11
C ASN A 117 8.05 3.34 17.54
N ASN A 118 8.77 2.79 16.57
CA ASN A 118 10.09 2.21 16.71
C ASN A 118 10.92 2.80 15.55
N ALA A 119 12.22 2.98 15.76
CA ALA A 119 13.17 3.60 14.84
C ALA A 119 12.92 5.09 14.60
N GLU A 120 12.96 5.91 15.65
CA GLU A 120 12.70 7.35 15.61
C GLU A 120 13.79 8.15 14.90
N LEU A 121 15.04 7.68 14.95
CA LEU A 121 16.20 8.35 14.39
C LEU A 121 16.95 7.43 13.43
N LEU A 122 17.62 8.06 12.48
CA LEU A 122 18.67 7.50 11.64
C LEU A 122 19.99 8.13 12.06
N ILE A 123 20.97 7.31 12.39
CA ILE A 123 22.33 7.76 12.73
C ILE A 123 23.34 7.15 11.78
N GLU A 124 24.31 7.93 11.34
CA GLU A 124 25.48 7.48 10.58
C GLU A 124 26.64 7.39 11.57
N ILE A 125 27.12 6.17 11.83
CA ILE A 125 28.27 5.95 12.70
C ILE A 125 29.54 6.18 11.89
N ASN A 126 30.58 6.76 12.50
CA ASN A 126 31.85 6.96 11.81
C ASN A 126 32.41 5.62 11.30
N GLU A 127 33.02 5.61 10.11
CA GLU A 127 33.56 4.39 9.45
C GLU A 127 34.45 3.50 10.34
N ASN A 128 35.15 4.08 11.32
CA ASN A 128 36.06 3.37 12.22
C ASN A 128 35.44 2.95 13.55
N GLU A 129 34.16 3.24 13.75
CA GLU A 129 33.44 3.01 14.99
C GLU A 129 32.36 1.93 14.82
N THR A 130 31.83 1.44 15.94
CA THR A 130 30.75 0.46 15.93
C THR A 130 29.66 0.87 16.91
N PRO A 131 28.44 0.27 16.85
CA PRO A 131 27.40 0.53 17.84
C PRO A 131 27.87 0.32 19.29
N ALA A 132 28.88 -0.52 19.52
CA ALA A 132 29.46 -0.74 20.86
C ALA A 132 30.11 0.54 21.44
N SER A 133 30.60 1.46 20.61
CA SER A 133 31.16 2.74 21.04
C SER A 133 30.08 3.64 21.69
N LEU A 134 28.82 3.42 21.34
CA LEU A 134 27.66 4.13 21.89
C LEU A 134 27.06 3.46 23.13
N GLN A 135 27.63 2.37 23.64
CA GLN A 135 27.03 1.56 24.71
C GLN A 135 26.63 2.38 25.95
N LYS A 136 27.44 3.38 26.34
CA LYS A 136 27.12 4.25 27.48
C LYS A 136 25.83 5.07 27.28
N ILE A 137 25.55 5.49 26.05
CA ILE A 137 24.34 6.25 25.69
C ILE A 137 23.17 5.27 25.56
N ILE A 138 23.40 4.13 24.92
CA ILE A 138 22.44 3.03 24.77
C ILE A 138 21.92 2.60 26.14
N ASP A 139 22.79 2.29 27.09
CA ASP A 139 22.43 1.85 28.44
C ASP A 139 21.69 2.93 29.22
N ARG A 140 22.07 4.21 29.05
CA ARG A 140 21.47 5.33 29.77
C ARG A 140 20.01 5.56 29.39
N TYR A 141 19.68 5.42 28.11
CA TYR A 141 18.34 5.71 27.58
C TYR A 141 17.61 4.45 27.09
N HIS A 142 18.19 3.26 27.33
CA HIS A 142 17.69 1.96 26.89
C HIS A 142 17.38 1.90 25.38
N LEU A 143 18.25 2.51 24.56
CA LEU A 143 18.06 2.58 23.12
C LEU A 143 18.24 1.20 22.48
N THR A 144 17.53 0.94 21.38
CA THR A 144 17.82 -0.23 20.52
C THR A 144 18.35 0.24 19.18
N LEU A 145 19.50 -0.28 18.77
CA LEU A 145 20.11 0.07 17.48
C LEU A 145 20.01 -1.12 16.52
N ASN A 146 19.52 -0.88 15.32
CA ASN A 146 19.48 -1.87 14.24
C ASN A 146 20.13 -1.28 12.99
N ARG A 147 20.80 -2.10 12.18
CA ARG A 147 21.34 -1.62 10.89
C ARG A 147 20.19 -1.14 10.01
N ALA A 148 20.28 0.10 9.53
CA ALA A 148 19.17 0.73 8.80
C ALA A 148 19.10 0.25 7.34
N PHE A 149 20.26 0.14 6.69
CA PHE A 149 20.36 -0.17 5.26
C PHE A 149 21.41 -1.26 4.99
N GLN A 150 21.20 -2.00 3.91
CA GLN A 150 22.08 -3.08 3.43
C GLN A 150 22.20 -2.98 1.90
N PRO A 151 22.92 -1.98 1.36
CA PRO A 151 23.17 -1.89 -0.07
C PRO A 151 23.94 -3.13 -0.55
N GLU A 152 23.65 -3.61 -1.76
CA GLU A 152 24.41 -4.74 -2.34
C GLU A 152 25.88 -4.38 -2.60
N ASP A 153 26.16 -3.11 -2.92
CA ASP A 153 27.51 -2.59 -3.13
C ASP A 153 27.84 -1.43 -2.16
N GLY A 154 28.34 -1.78 -0.97
CA GLY A 154 28.80 -0.79 0.01
C GLY A 154 30.00 0.04 -0.44
N THR A 155 30.70 -0.32 -1.54
CA THR A 155 31.89 0.45 -1.95
C THR A 155 31.56 1.79 -2.60
N ILE A 156 30.28 2.01 -2.94
CA ILE A 156 29.83 3.22 -3.63
C ILE A 156 28.89 4.10 -2.78
N THR A 157 28.68 3.76 -1.51
CA THR A 157 27.85 4.53 -0.58
C THR A 157 28.19 4.24 0.88
N ASP A 158 28.00 5.23 1.75
CA ASP A 158 28.20 5.10 3.20
C ASP A 158 26.88 4.75 3.93
N LEU A 159 25.89 4.24 3.19
CA LEU A 159 24.56 3.96 3.75
C LEU A 159 24.57 2.69 4.61
N ASP A 160 25.54 1.81 4.43
CA ASP A 160 25.76 0.67 5.31
C ASP A 160 26.23 1.06 6.71
N ASP A 161 26.73 2.28 6.92
CA ASP A 161 27.08 2.82 8.23
C ASP A 161 25.89 3.43 9.00
N TYR A 162 24.70 3.40 8.40
CA TYR A 162 23.49 3.90 9.05
C TYR A 162 22.82 2.85 9.95
N TYR A 163 22.34 3.33 11.09
CA TYR A 163 21.57 2.58 12.07
C TYR A 163 20.26 3.31 12.41
N THR A 164 19.18 2.55 12.58
CA THR A 164 17.99 3.05 13.24
C THR A 164 18.21 3.07 14.75
N VAL A 165 17.62 4.05 15.41
CA VAL A 165 17.61 4.13 16.88
C VAL A 165 16.17 4.12 17.34
N ASP A 166 15.81 3.07 18.07
CA ASP A 166 14.52 2.95 18.74
C ASP A 166 14.65 3.55 20.15
N ILE A 167 13.83 4.55 20.45
CA ILE A 167 13.75 5.24 21.73
C ILE A 167 12.53 4.69 22.48
N PRO A 168 12.70 4.04 23.65
CA PRO A 168 11.56 3.56 24.41
C PRO A 168 10.63 4.71 24.82
N GLU A 169 9.32 4.45 24.87
CA GLU A 169 8.28 5.45 25.19
C GLU A 169 8.59 6.28 26.46
N ALA A 170 9.19 5.65 27.47
CA ALA A 170 9.61 6.31 28.72
C ALA A 170 10.68 7.41 28.54
N PHE A 171 11.39 7.43 27.40
CA PHE A 171 12.46 8.35 27.06
C PHE A 171 12.13 9.26 25.87
N GLU A 172 10.92 9.17 25.30
CA GLU A 172 10.52 9.98 24.15
C GLU A 172 10.60 11.49 24.40
N ASN A 173 10.20 11.92 25.60
CA ASN A 173 10.32 13.32 26.01
C ASN A 173 11.79 13.80 26.16
N LYS A 174 12.76 12.88 26.15
CA LYS A 174 14.19 13.15 26.19
C LYS A 174 14.86 13.05 24.81
N ARG A 175 14.10 12.89 23.72
CA ARG A 175 14.65 12.82 22.36
C ARG A 175 15.67 13.94 22.04
N PRO A 176 15.42 15.23 22.34
CA PRO A 176 16.42 16.28 22.11
C PRO A 176 17.70 16.14 22.96
N GLU A 177 17.62 15.51 24.13
CA GLU A 177 18.78 15.20 24.96
C GLU A 177 19.58 14.04 24.36
N ILE A 178 18.88 13.00 23.89
CA ILE A 178 19.48 11.85 23.21
C ILE A 178 20.21 12.29 21.95
N GLU A 179 19.56 13.06 21.06
CA GLU A 179 20.19 13.62 19.85
C GLU A 179 21.44 14.44 20.18
N ARG A 180 21.41 15.26 21.25
CA ARG A 180 22.59 16.00 21.69
C ARG A 180 23.70 15.09 22.24
N ALA A 181 23.34 14.03 22.96
CA ALA A 181 24.30 13.07 23.50
C ALA A 181 24.98 12.29 22.36
N LEU A 182 24.21 11.85 21.37
CA LEU A 182 24.68 11.19 20.16
C LEU A 182 25.64 12.11 19.38
N ASN A 183 25.21 13.33 19.06
CA ASN A 183 26.03 14.31 18.33
C ASN A 183 27.33 14.71 19.07
N LYS A 184 27.32 14.73 20.41
CA LYS A 184 28.52 15.07 21.21
C LYS A 184 29.40 13.87 21.55
N SER A 185 29.01 12.66 21.15
CA SER A 185 29.75 11.44 21.48
C SER A 185 31.13 11.38 20.82
N GLY A 186 31.28 12.01 19.66
CA GLY A 186 32.46 11.91 18.80
C GLY A 186 32.48 10.66 17.92
N PHE A 187 31.47 9.78 18.01
CA PHE A 187 31.38 8.51 17.28
C PHE A 187 30.35 8.51 16.14
N ILE A 188 29.65 9.63 15.94
CA ILE A 188 28.54 9.76 14.99
C ILE A 188 28.83 10.94 14.05
N ASP A 189 28.73 10.69 12.75
CA ASP A 189 28.92 11.67 11.68
C ASP A 189 27.64 12.43 11.37
N TRP A 190 26.48 11.78 11.59
CA TRP A 190 25.18 12.39 11.34
C TRP A 190 24.06 11.79 12.20
N VAL A 191 23.11 12.64 12.57
CA VAL A 191 21.84 12.24 13.21
C VAL A 191 20.71 12.96 12.49
N GLU A 192 19.73 12.21 12.01
CA GLU A 192 18.47 12.74 11.48
C GLU A 192 17.26 11.96 11.97
N ALA A 193 16.08 12.56 11.85
CA ALA A 193 14.83 11.87 12.19
C ALA A 193 14.51 10.83 11.10
N ASN A 194 13.96 9.68 11.49
CA ASN A 194 13.34 8.76 10.55
C ASN A 194 11.90 9.24 10.29
N GLU A 195 11.72 10.11 9.30
CA GLU A 195 10.43 10.76 9.10
C GLU A 195 9.35 9.77 8.65
N VAL A 196 8.13 9.96 9.17
CA VAL A 196 6.94 9.25 8.68
C VAL A 196 6.28 10.11 7.62
N ILE A 197 6.06 9.51 6.45
CA ILE A 197 5.39 10.12 5.31
C ILE A 197 4.05 9.44 5.11
N GLN A 198 3.05 10.22 4.71
CA GLN A 198 1.73 9.73 4.35
C GLN A 198 1.29 10.38 3.04
N ILE A 199 0.88 9.57 2.07
CA ILE A 199 0.31 10.09 0.83
C ILE A 199 -1.07 10.69 1.07
N ASP A 200 -1.41 11.71 0.27
CA ASP A 200 -2.75 12.27 0.27
C ASP A 200 -3.76 11.21 -0.20
N PRO A 201 -4.98 11.20 0.37
CA PRO A 201 -6.03 10.31 -0.12
C PRO A 201 -6.36 10.65 -1.58
N MET A 202 -6.55 9.61 -2.39
CA MET A 202 -7.05 9.79 -3.76
C MET A 202 -8.45 10.38 -3.70
N THR A 203 -8.59 11.60 -4.23
CA THR A 203 -9.89 12.27 -4.32
C THR A 203 -10.46 12.07 -5.74
N PRO A 204 -11.76 11.78 -5.89
CA PRO A 204 -12.37 11.69 -7.21
C PRO A 204 -12.19 13.01 -7.97
N ALA A 205 -11.47 12.96 -9.08
CA ALA A 205 -11.30 14.12 -9.95
C ALA A 205 -12.62 14.47 -10.64
N LYS A 206 -12.82 15.77 -10.93
CA LYS A 206 -13.89 16.20 -11.82
C LYS A 206 -13.68 15.55 -13.19
N ARG A 207 -14.68 14.86 -13.72
CA ARG A 207 -14.64 14.30 -15.07
C ARG A 207 -14.40 15.44 -16.07
N LEU A 208 -13.29 15.35 -16.79
CA LEU A 208 -12.97 16.26 -17.88
C LEU A 208 -13.72 15.85 -19.16
N PRO A 209 -13.91 16.77 -20.12
CA PRO A 209 -14.42 16.42 -21.44
C PRO A 209 -13.57 15.32 -22.09
N GLU A 210 -14.21 14.50 -22.92
CA GLU A 210 -13.51 13.49 -23.71
C GLU A 210 -12.56 14.13 -24.72
N VAL A 211 -11.45 13.44 -24.93
CA VAL A 211 -10.46 13.80 -25.94
C VAL A 211 -10.98 13.37 -27.31
N ASN A 212 -11.19 14.32 -28.21
CA ASN A 212 -11.68 14.04 -29.58
C ASN A 212 -10.58 13.53 -30.54
N LYS A 213 -9.36 13.30 -30.03
CA LYS A 213 -8.18 12.94 -30.82
C LYS A 213 -7.97 11.43 -30.84
N LYS A 214 -7.70 10.87 -32.01
CA LYS A 214 -7.38 9.44 -32.17
C LYS A 214 -5.88 9.22 -32.02
N PHE A 215 -5.50 8.39 -31.05
CA PHE A 215 -4.09 8.04 -30.79
C PHE A 215 -3.64 6.74 -31.46
N GLY A 216 -4.52 6.08 -32.23
CA GLY A 216 -4.21 4.80 -32.87
C GLY A 216 -4.11 3.64 -31.89
N LEU A 217 -4.76 3.79 -30.73
CA LEU A 217 -4.90 2.76 -29.70
C LEU A 217 -6.32 2.20 -29.66
N ASN A 218 -6.49 0.93 -29.27
CA ASN A 218 -7.80 0.27 -29.17
C ASN A 218 -8.37 0.21 -27.74
N ASP A 219 -7.66 0.79 -26.77
CA ASP A 219 -8.00 0.73 -25.35
C ASP A 219 -9.25 1.60 -25.06
N PRO A 220 -10.31 1.06 -24.42
CA PRO A 220 -11.59 1.77 -24.23
C PRO A 220 -11.49 3.09 -23.46
N GLY A 221 -10.53 3.22 -22.55
CA GLY A 221 -10.34 4.43 -21.73
C GLY A 221 -9.59 5.56 -22.42
N ILE A 222 -9.15 5.39 -23.67
CA ILE A 222 -8.27 6.34 -24.36
C ILE A 222 -8.86 7.76 -24.48
N GLU A 223 -10.17 7.85 -24.67
CA GLU A 223 -10.93 9.12 -24.76
C GLU A 223 -10.97 9.88 -23.44
N HIS A 224 -10.62 9.25 -22.31
CA HIS A 224 -10.54 9.89 -21.00
C HIS A 224 -9.11 10.30 -20.61
N LEU A 225 -8.10 9.96 -21.44
CA LEU A 225 -6.70 10.28 -21.20
C LEU A 225 -6.34 11.67 -21.73
N TRP A 226 -6.86 12.72 -21.09
CA TRP A 226 -6.56 14.12 -21.43
C TRP A 226 -5.05 14.42 -21.52
N ALA A 227 -4.24 13.75 -20.69
CA ALA A 227 -2.78 13.90 -20.69
C ALA A 227 -2.14 13.46 -22.01
N PHE A 228 -2.77 12.54 -22.76
CA PHE A 228 -2.26 12.13 -24.07
C PHE A 228 -2.35 13.25 -25.09
N GLU A 229 -3.42 14.05 -25.03
CA GLU A 229 -3.54 15.25 -25.85
C GLU A 229 -2.53 16.31 -25.42
N ALA A 230 -2.44 16.56 -24.11
CA ALA A 230 -1.53 17.56 -23.54
C ALA A 230 -0.05 17.28 -23.85
N MET A 231 0.35 16.01 -23.91
CA MET A 231 1.71 15.58 -24.26
C MET A 231 1.89 15.22 -25.73
N GLU A 232 0.87 15.45 -26.56
CA GLU A 232 0.92 15.22 -28.00
C GLU A 232 1.36 13.78 -28.38
N MET A 233 0.79 12.79 -27.71
CA MET A 233 1.20 11.37 -27.83
C MET A 233 1.10 10.82 -29.26
N ASP A 234 0.18 11.36 -30.07
CA ASP A 234 0.10 11.05 -31.49
C ASP A 234 1.37 11.43 -32.25
N LYS A 235 2.00 12.56 -31.90
CA LYS A 235 3.28 12.97 -32.52
C LYS A 235 4.40 12.03 -32.11
N LEU A 236 4.44 11.60 -30.85
CA LEU A 236 5.41 10.61 -30.40
C LEU A 236 5.24 9.30 -31.17
N TYR A 237 4.03 8.75 -31.25
CA TYR A 237 3.78 7.49 -31.96
C TYR A 237 4.11 7.61 -33.45
N ASN A 238 3.71 8.69 -34.10
CA ASN A 238 4.07 8.96 -35.49
C ASN A 238 5.59 9.07 -35.68
N TYR A 239 6.29 9.69 -34.74
CA TYR A 239 7.75 9.79 -34.78
C TYR A 239 8.42 8.42 -34.64
N LEU A 240 7.99 7.61 -33.65
CA LEU A 240 8.53 6.26 -33.44
C LEU A 240 8.31 5.37 -34.67
N GLU A 241 7.11 5.39 -35.24
CA GLU A 241 6.75 4.60 -36.42
C GLU A 241 7.51 5.06 -37.67
N LYS A 242 7.47 6.36 -37.98
CA LYS A 242 8.13 6.94 -39.17
C LYS A 242 9.63 6.67 -39.18
N ASN A 243 10.27 6.77 -38.02
CA ASN A 243 11.72 6.56 -37.88
C ASN A 243 12.09 5.10 -37.56
N LYS A 244 11.10 4.20 -37.47
CA LYS A 244 11.30 2.78 -37.13
C LYS A 244 12.15 2.61 -35.85
N VAL A 245 11.90 3.47 -34.86
CA VAL A 245 12.63 3.45 -33.59
C VAL A 245 12.33 2.14 -32.88
N LYS A 246 13.38 1.43 -32.48
CA LYS A 246 13.27 0.21 -31.67
C LYS A 246 14.03 0.43 -30.36
N PRO A 247 13.45 0.05 -29.20
CA PRO A 247 14.16 0.12 -27.94
C PRO A 247 15.34 -0.84 -27.96
N GLN A 248 16.51 -0.39 -27.46
CA GLN A 248 17.69 -1.24 -27.30
C GLN A 248 17.57 -2.16 -26.08
N LYS A 249 16.78 -1.74 -25.09
CA LYS A 249 16.38 -2.48 -23.90
C LYS A 249 14.96 -2.08 -23.50
N ILE A 250 14.24 -2.99 -22.86
CA ILE A 250 12.98 -2.66 -22.18
C ILE A 250 13.36 -1.97 -20.88
N ALA A 251 12.94 -0.72 -20.67
CA ALA A 251 13.25 0.03 -19.48
C ALA A 251 12.43 -0.50 -18.28
N LEU A 252 13.11 -0.90 -17.21
CA LEU A 252 12.45 -1.33 -15.99
C LEU A 252 12.12 -0.12 -15.10
N VAL A 253 10.83 0.15 -14.90
CA VAL A 253 10.34 1.20 -14.01
C VAL A 253 9.94 0.56 -12.67
N ALA A 254 10.61 0.93 -11.60
CA ALA A 254 10.26 0.53 -10.24
C ALA A 254 9.30 1.56 -9.62
N ILE A 255 8.10 1.11 -9.26
CA ILE A 255 7.09 1.90 -8.56
C ILE A 255 7.30 1.70 -7.06
N LEU A 256 7.81 2.72 -6.38
CA LEU A 256 8.02 2.73 -4.94
C LEU A 256 6.82 3.42 -4.29
N ASP A 257 5.85 2.62 -3.86
CA ASP A 257 4.52 3.13 -3.47
C ASP A 257 3.80 2.14 -2.51
N THR A 258 2.47 2.12 -2.51
CA THR A 258 1.61 1.21 -1.72
C THR A 258 1.58 -0.23 -2.24
N GLY A 259 2.40 -0.58 -3.22
CA GLY A 259 2.37 -1.85 -3.94
C GLY A 259 1.70 -1.71 -5.30
N VAL A 260 1.61 -2.80 -6.07
CA VAL A 260 0.90 -2.83 -7.35
C VAL A 260 0.10 -4.12 -7.41
N ASP A 261 -1.18 -4.06 -7.80
CA ASP A 261 -1.94 -5.26 -8.16
C ASP A 261 -1.36 -5.88 -9.43
N ALA A 262 -0.48 -6.87 -9.25
CA ALA A 262 0.23 -7.53 -10.33
C ALA A 262 -0.71 -8.37 -11.22
N GLU A 263 -1.89 -8.73 -10.72
CA GLU A 263 -2.88 -9.53 -11.46
C GLU A 263 -3.92 -8.67 -12.18
N HIS A 264 -3.85 -7.35 -12.02
CA HIS A 264 -4.74 -6.41 -12.70
C HIS A 264 -4.70 -6.65 -14.21
N GLU A 265 -5.88 -6.77 -14.83
CA GLU A 265 -6.05 -7.22 -16.22
C GLU A 265 -5.27 -6.35 -17.22
N ASP A 266 -5.12 -5.08 -16.89
CA ASP A 266 -4.43 -4.07 -17.69
C ASP A 266 -2.94 -3.83 -17.33
N ILE A 267 -2.41 -4.57 -16.34
CA ILE A 267 -1.01 -4.43 -15.86
C ILE A 267 -0.24 -5.74 -16.00
N LYS A 268 -0.85 -6.89 -15.71
CA LYS A 268 -0.18 -8.20 -15.63
C LYS A 268 0.70 -8.55 -16.83
N GLY A 269 0.30 -8.12 -18.03
CA GLY A 269 1.03 -8.37 -19.27
C GLY A 269 2.33 -7.56 -19.41
N ASN A 270 2.52 -6.54 -18.58
CA ASN A 270 3.70 -5.66 -18.55
C ASN A 270 4.35 -5.57 -17.16
N PHE A 271 4.01 -6.47 -16.24
CA PHE A 271 4.52 -6.46 -14.88
C PHE A 271 5.66 -7.46 -14.68
N LYS A 272 6.71 -7.04 -13.98
CA LYS A 272 7.83 -7.86 -13.52
C LYS A 272 7.88 -7.85 -12.01
N SER A 273 7.48 -8.97 -11.42
CA SER A 273 7.62 -9.20 -10.00
C SER A 273 9.09 -9.22 -9.60
N ILE A 274 9.48 -8.33 -8.68
CA ILE A 274 10.78 -8.41 -7.99
C ILE A 274 10.68 -9.36 -6.81
N GLU A 275 9.66 -9.17 -5.96
CA GLU A 275 9.33 -10.02 -4.82
C GLU A 275 7.80 -10.08 -4.68
N SER A 276 7.26 -11.26 -4.39
CA SER A 276 5.80 -11.49 -4.38
C SER A 276 5.06 -10.65 -3.35
N GLN A 277 5.73 -10.23 -2.28
CA GLN A 277 5.16 -9.37 -1.24
C GLN A 277 4.79 -7.96 -1.74
N TYR A 278 5.38 -7.50 -2.84
CA TYR A 278 5.11 -6.18 -3.42
C TYR A 278 3.97 -6.18 -4.45
N ASN A 279 3.46 -7.37 -4.80
CA ASN A 279 2.52 -7.60 -5.89
C ASN A 279 1.04 -7.46 -5.47
N ASN A 280 0.79 -6.89 -4.30
CA ASN A 280 -0.54 -6.58 -3.82
C ASN A 280 -0.61 -5.13 -3.33
N ASP A 281 -1.70 -4.46 -3.70
CA ASP A 281 -1.94 -3.07 -3.37
C ASP A 281 -3.32 -2.89 -2.71
N PRO A 282 -3.41 -3.03 -1.38
CA PRO A 282 -4.67 -2.86 -0.67
C PRO A 282 -5.15 -1.39 -0.61
N GLN A 283 -4.31 -0.43 -1.00
CA GLN A 283 -4.65 1.00 -0.96
C GLN A 283 -5.06 1.53 -2.34
N GLY A 284 -4.37 1.11 -3.41
CA GLY A 284 -4.72 1.38 -4.81
C GLY A 284 -3.88 2.46 -5.51
N HIS A 285 -3.17 3.30 -4.76
CA HIS A 285 -2.38 4.42 -5.28
C HIS A 285 -1.20 3.95 -6.14
N GLY A 286 -0.44 2.96 -5.67
CA GLY A 286 0.67 2.40 -6.44
C GLY A 286 0.22 1.71 -7.73
N THR A 287 -0.93 1.02 -7.72
CA THR A 287 -1.56 0.44 -8.92
C THR A 287 -1.97 1.53 -9.91
N HIS A 288 -2.53 2.64 -9.42
CA HIS A 288 -2.86 3.79 -10.25
C HIS A 288 -1.60 4.40 -10.90
N CYS A 289 -0.52 4.59 -10.15
CA CYS A 289 0.76 5.06 -10.69
C CYS A 289 1.37 4.07 -11.70
N ALA A 290 1.31 2.77 -11.44
CA ALA A 290 1.76 1.72 -12.34
C ALA A 290 0.99 1.73 -13.67
N GLY A 291 -0.32 1.93 -13.64
CA GLY A 291 -1.15 2.04 -14.84
C GLY A 291 -0.74 3.21 -15.73
N ILE A 292 -0.50 4.39 -15.14
CA ILE A 292 -0.01 5.57 -15.88
C ILE A 292 1.36 5.29 -16.50
N ALA A 293 2.27 4.68 -15.73
CA ALA A 293 3.64 4.44 -16.17
C ALA A 293 3.77 3.35 -17.25
N GLY A 294 2.91 2.32 -17.21
CA GLY A 294 3.10 1.15 -18.06
C GLY A 294 1.95 0.14 -18.10
N ALA A 295 0.69 0.59 -18.02
CA ALA A 295 -0.44 -0.22 -18.48
C ALA A 295 -0.18 -0.80 -19.88
N VAL A 296 -0.70 -2.01 -20.11
CA VAL A 296 -0.59 -2.73 -21.37
C VAL A 296 -1.43 -2.00 -22.41
N SER A 297 -0.79 -1.27 -23.30
CA SER A 297 -1.52 -0.55 -24.36
C SER A 297 -1.86 -1.48 -25.52
N ASN A 298 -2.90 -1.13 -26.26
CA ASN A 298 -3.43 -1.89 -27.39
C ASN A 298 -3.99 -3.29 -27.04
N ASN A 299 -4.44 -3.52 -25.81
CA ASN A 299 -5.00 -4.81 -25.40
C ASN A 299 -6.54 -4.86 -25.46
N GLY A 300 -7.20 -3.72 -25.72
CA GLY A 300 -8.66 -3.61 -25.75
C GLY A 300 -9.32 -3.60 -24.38
N VAL A 301 -8.57 -3.30 -23.31
CA VAL A 301 -8.99 -3.26 -21.92
C VAL A 301 -8.56 -1.92 -21.31
N GLY A 302 -9.30 -1.46 -20.29
CA GLY A 302 -8.82 -0.37 -19.43
C GLY A 302 -8.29 0.88 -20.14
N THR A 303 -7.07 1.25 -19.77
CA THR A 303 -6.35 2.46 -20.19
C THR A 303 -5.12 2.11 -21.02
N ALA A 304 -4.43 3.13 -21.53
CA ALA A 304 -3.12 2.98 -22.13
C ALA A 304 -2.04 3.72 -21.33
N SER A 305 -0.79 3.31 -21.52
CA SER A 305 0.40 4.03 -21.08
C SER A 305 1.05 4.78 -22.25
N TYR A 306 2.12 5.51 -21.97
CA TYR A 306 2.82 6.25 -23.00
C TYR A 306 3.57 5.36 -24.01
N SER A 307 3.71 4.06 -23.72
CA SER A 307 4.24 3.10 -24.67
C SER A 307 3.09 2.50 -25.49
N ARG A 308 3.20 2.52 -26.84
CA ARG A 308 2.16 1.96 -27.73
C ARG A 308 1.98 0.44 -27.59
N ASP A 309 2.97 -0.23 -27.06
CA ASP A 309 2.99 -1.67 -26.74
C ASP A 309 3.97 -1.93 -25.57
N ASN A 310 4.17 -3.18 -25.18
CA ASN A 310 5.06 -3.51 -24.05
C ASN A 310 6.57 -3.55 -24.42
N SER A 311 6.98 -2.95 -25.55
CA SER A 311 8.37 -3.05 -26.02
C SER A 311 9.31 -2.03 -25.37
N PHE A 312 8.81 -0.89 -24.86
CA PHE A 312 9.66 0.17 -24.32
C PHE A 312 9.85 0.12 -22.81
N THR A 313 8.80 -0.23 -22.06
CA THR A 313 8.81 -0.17 -20.60
C THR A 313 8.20 -1.43 -20.00
N GLN A 314 8.71 -1.83 -18.85
CA GLN A 314 8.14 -2.86 -17.99
C GLN A 314 8.03 -2.31 -16.57
N ILE A 315 6.96 -2.63 -15.86
CA ILE A 315 6.71 -2.11 -14.51
C ILE A 315 7.09 -3.13 -13.46
N SER A 316 7.65 -2.68 -12.34
CA SER A 316 7.89 -3.48 -11.14
C SER A 316 7.43 -2.72 -9.91
N SER A 317 7.20 -3.44 -8.83
CA SER A 317 6.72 -2.89 -7.55
C SER A 317 7.75 -3.10 -6.45
N ILE A 318 7.99 -2.06 -5.67
CA ILE A 318 8.65 -2.15 -4.37
C ILE A 318 7.75 -1.40 -3.38
N LYS A 319 7.05 -2.14 -2.53
CA LYS A 319 6.14 -1.55 -1.56
C LYS A 319 6.96 -0.86 -0.47
N VAL A 320 6.82 0.47 -0.35
CA VAL A 320 7.46 1.29 0.70
C VAL A 320 6.43 1.99 1.58
N LEU A 321 5.15 1.95 1.18
CA LEU A 321 4.00 2.45 1.93
C LEU A 321 3.06 1.30 2.32
N ASN A 322 2.51 1.36 3.52
CA ASN A 322 1.54 0.39 4.02
C ASN A 322 0.12 0.63 3.43
N ALA A 323 -0.85 -0.17 3.89
CA ALA A 323 -2.24 -0.10 3.42
C ALA A 323 -2.94 1.26 3.72
N ASN A 324 -2.41 2.06 4.64
CA ASN A 324 -2.91 3.40 4.94
C ASN A 324 -2.16 4.50 4.17
N GLY A 325 -1.27 4.12 3.23
CA GLY A 325 -0.45 5.06 2.49
C GLY A 325 0.69 5.66 3.31
N MET A 326 1.10 5.02 4.42
CA MET A 326 2.15 5.52 5.30
C MET A 326 3.44 4.72 5.15
N GLY A 327 4.59 5.39 5.17
CA GLY A 327 5.91 4.77 5.18
C GLY A 327 6.92 5.61 5.96
N THR A 328 8.07 5.03 6.25
CA THR A 328 9.16 5.74 6.94
C THR A 328 10.23 6.13 5.94
N GLN A 329 11.02 7.14 6.28
CA GLN A 329 12.20 7.52 5.51
C GLN A 329 13.13 6.31 5.31
N GLN A 330 13.29 5.49 6.35
CA GLN A 330 14.05 4.25 6.29
C GLN A 330 13.45 3.23 5.29
N SER A 331 12.13 3.03 5.26
CA SER A 331 11.51 2.10 4.30
C SER A 331 11.65 2.60 2.86
N ILE A 332 11.52 3.91 2.64
CA ILE A 332 11.64 4.51 1.31
C ILE A 332 13.09 4.44 0.81
N ILE A 333 14.08 4.79 1.63
CA ILE A 333 15.49 4.69 1.28
C ILE A 333 15.88 3.24 0.98
N SER A 334 15.45 2.30 1.83
CA SER A 334 15.66 0.87 1.58
C SER A 334 15.05 0.42 0.25
N GLY A 335 13.89 0.97 -0.11
CA GLY A 335 13.26 0.74 -1.41
C GLY A 335 14.07 1.27 -2.58
N ILE A 336 14.64 2.48 -2.46
CA ILE A 336 15.50 3.09 -3.49
C ILE A 336 16.73 2.21 -3.75
N LEU A 337 17.41 1.78 -2.67
CA LEU A 337 18.56 0.89 -2.76
C LEU A 337 18.19 -0.43 -3.44
N LYS A 338 17.10 -1.07 -2.98
CA LYS A 338 16.61 -2.32 -3.57
C LYS A 338 16.27 -2.16 -5.05
N ALA A 339 15.62 -1.06 -5.45
CA ALA A 339 15.29 -0.82 -6.85
C ALA A 339 16.55 -0.72 -7.72
N ALA A 340 17.54 0.03 -7.25
CA ALA A 340 18.82 0.17 -7.93
C ALA A 340 19.57 -1.16 -8.03
N ASP A 341 19.60 -1.94 -6.95
CA ASP A 341 20.25 -3.27 -6.90
C ASP A 341 19.56 -4.29 -7.80
N LYS A 342 18.24 -4.17 -7.97
CA LYS A 342 17.47 -5.00 -8.91
C LYS A 342 17.49 -4.48 -10.36
N GLY A 343 18.32 -3.47 -10.64
CA GLY A 343 18.56 -2.97 -11.99
C GLY A 343 17.39 -2.18 -12.56
N ALA A 344 16.65 -1.44 -11.73
CA ALA A 344 15.67 -0.48 -12.21
C ALA A 344 16.38 0.60 -13.04
N ASP A 345 15.82 0.92 -14.21
CA ASP A 345 16.27 2.03 -15.04
C ASP A 345 15.66 3.36 -14.57
N VAL A 346 14.44 3.29 -14.04
CA VAL A 346 13.71 4.42 -13.47
C VAL A 346 13.12 4.02 -12.13
N ILE A 347 13.31 4.86 -11.11
CA ILE A 347 12.70 4.73 -9.79
C ILE A 347 11.69 5.84 -9.65
N SER A 348 10.40 5.49 -9.57
CA SER A 348 9.29 6.43 -9.47
C SER A 348 8.76 6.48 -8.05
N LEU A 349 8.76 7.67 -7.46
CA LEU A 349 8.32 7.96 -6.10
C LEU A 349 7.18 8.99 -6.15
N SER A 350 5.94 8.52 -6.16
CA SER A 350 4.75 9.38 -6.09
C SER A 350 4.34 9.64 -4.65
N LEU A 351 5.32 9.99 -3.82
CA LEU A 351 5.19 10.18 -2.40
C LEU A 351 6.10 11.32 -1.96
N GLY A 352 5.80 11.92 -0.81
CA GLY A 352 6.56 13.02 -0.25
C GLY A 352 5.88 13.56 0.98
N GLY A 353 6.65 14.14 1.90
CA GLY A 353 6.13 14.70 3.15
C GLY A 353 6.96 15.87 3.66
N PRO A 354 6.48 16.56 4.71
CA PRO A 354 7.22 17.65 5.33
C PRO A 354 8.59 17.17 5.83
N SER A 355 9.63 17.95 5.54
CA SER A 355 11.02 17.67 5.88
C SER A 355 11.83 18.96 5.93
N ASN A 356 13.15 18.86 6.10
CA ASN A 356 14.05 20.02 6.02
C ASN A 356 15.50 19.57 5.70
N GLN A 357 16.39 20.55 5.51
CA GLN A 357 17.79 20.30 5.10
C GLN A 357 18.57 19.38 6.05
N SER A 358 18.23 19.33 7.34
CA SER A 358 18.93 18.47 8.32
C SER A 358 18.45 17.02 8.29
N ARG A 359 17.53 16.65 7.39
CA ARG A 359 16.92 15.31 7.29
C ARG A 359 17.05 14.69 5.90
N GLN A 360 17.99 15.21 5.12
CA GLN A 360 18.12 14.92 3.69
C GLN A 360 19.39 14.12 3.37
N ARG A 361 20.24 13.81 4.37
CA ARG A 361 21.57 13.23 4.08
C ARG A 361 21.43 11.81 3.55
N ALA A 362 20.66 10.96 4.22
CA ALA A 362 20.47 9.58 3.77
C ALA A 362 19.71 9.52 2.43
N TYR A 363 18.70 10.38 2.21
CA TYR A 363 18.04 10.48 0.91
C TYR A 363 19.01 10.87 -0.21
N LYS A 364 19.87 11.86 0.03
CA LYS A 364 20.87 12.31 -0.94
C LYS A 364 21.85 11.20 -1.29
N GLN A 365 22.33 10.44 -0.29
CA GLN A 365 23.20 9.29 -0.53
C GLN A 365 22.46 8.18 -1.30
N ALA A 366 21.19 7.92 -0.99
CA ALA A 366 20.39 6.89 -1.67
C ALA A 366 20.14 7.21 -3.15
N VAL A 367 19.81 8.48 -3.45
CA VAL A 367 19.67 8.95 -4.83
C VAL A 367 21.02 8.90 -5.56
N ALA A 368 22.12 9.27 -4.89
CA ALA A 368 23.45 9.14 -5.48
C ALA A 368 23.82 7.67 -5.77
N TYR A 369 23.48 6.75 -4.88
CA TYR A 369 23.67 5.30 -5.08
C TYR A 369 22.90 4.80 -6.30
N ALA A 370 21.60 5.13 -6.39
CA ALA A 370 20.76 4.77 -7.53
C ALA A 370 21.31 5.31 -8.85
N ASN A 371 21.74 6.59 -8.87
CA ASN A 371 22.35 7.20 -10.04
C ASN A 371 23.66 6.53 -10.44
N LYS A 372 24.51 6.13 -9.48
CA LYS A 372 25.76 5.39 -9.75
C LYS A 372 25.49 4.00 -10.34
N LYS A 373 24.38 3.35 -9.95
CA LYS A 373 23.89 2.10 -10.56
C LYS A 373 23.22 2.31 -11.93
N GLY A 374 23.07 3.55 -12.37
CA GLY A 374 22.52 3.91 -13.69
C GLY A 374 21.01 4.16 -13.72
N ALA A 375 20.35 4.17 -12.55
CA ALA A 375 18.92 4.46 -12.44
C ALA A 375 18.66 5.97 -12.42
N ILE A 376 17.54 6.41 -12.98
CA ILE A 376 17.02 7.78 -12.82
C ILE A 376 15.96 7.78 -11.72
N VAL A 377 16.09 8.67 -10.73
CA VAL A 377 15.08 8.85 -9.68
C VAL A 377 14.14 10.00 -10.06
N VAL A 378 12.83 9.72 -10.07
CA VAL A 378 11.75 10.67 -10.38
C VAL A 378 10.83 10.78 -9.18
N VAL A 379 10.58 12.02 -8.73
CA VAL A 379 9.81 12.28 -7.51
C VAL A 379 8.75 13.34 -7.74
N ALA A 380 7.60 13.19 -7.08
CA ALA A 380 6.51 14.18 -7.12
C ALA A 380 6.89 15.47 -6.38
N ALA A 381 6.47 16.63 -6.89
CA ALA A 381 6.76 17.93 -6.26
C ALA A 381 5.94 18.20 -4.97
N GLY A 382 4.90 17.40 -4.73
CA GLY A 382 3.95 17.56 -3.62
C GLY A 382 2.71 18.40 -3.96
N ASN A 383 1.63 18.19 -3.20
CA ASN A 383 0.29 18.72 -3.51
C ASN A 383 -0.11 19.96 -2.70
N SER A 384 0.79 20.48 -1.86
CA SER A 384 0.44 21.51 -0.87
C SER A 384 0.63 22.95 -1.36
N ASN A 385 1.14 23.17 -2.58
CA ASN A 385 1.56 24.49 -3.08
C ASN A 385 2.48 25.22 -2.09
N ARG A 386 3.51 24.52 -1.62
CA ARG A 386 4.47 25.01 -0.61
C ARG A 386 5.90 25.02 -1.16
N ASN A 387 6.79 25.67 -0.44
CA ASN A 387 8.21 25.70 -0.77
C ASN A 387 8.81 24.30 -0.65
N ALA A 388 9.26 23.75 -1.78
CA ALA A 388 9.83 22.39 -1.88
C ALA A 388 11.04 22.17 -0.95
N LYS A 389 11.73 23.22 -0.49
CA LYS A 389 12.83 23.09 0.49
C LYS A 389 12.40 22.48 1.83
N ASN A 390 11.10 22.48 2.12
CA ASN A 390 10.53 21.96 3.36
C ASN A 390 9.88 20.58 3.18
N TYR A 391 10.24 19.85 2.11
CA TYR A 391 9.65 18.56 1.75
C TYR A 391 10.72 17.60 1.24
N SER A 392 10.48 16.30 1.49
CA SER A 392 11.28 15.17 1.00
C SER A 392 10.43 13.89 1.01
N PRO A 393 10.86 12.84 0.30
CA PRO A 393 11.72 12.91 -0.87
C PRO A 393 11.02 13.64 -2.02
#